data_AF-A0A8S4EGC5-F1
#
_entry.id   AF-A0A8S4EGC5-F1
#
_cell.length_a   1.000
_cell.length_b   1.000
_cell.length_c   1.000
_cell.angle_alpha   90.00
_cell.angle_beta   90.00
_cell.angle_gamma   90.00
#
_symmetry.space_group_name_H-M   'P 1'
#
loop_
_entity.id
_entity.type
_entity.pdbx_description
1 polymer ?
#
loop_
_entity_poly.entity_id
_entity_poly.type
_entity_poly.pdbx_seq_one_letter_code
_entity_poly.pdbx_strand_id
1 'polypeptide(L)'
;MSNNSPRPTMEQVLAMLSFMEEHPNLALGKMKGGVENRAESKKLWIQLARSLNAMAGPNRSLKSWMKFWSDKKSNLKLKVQTAGGDPSSLLSNIEWRIWDNFLSKHGVRRPCKTNSVNVKRDIEDDQYFDESNELEPEPEEPEVEDFDEKQTKMMEKLVVAMGEQAAATARLAQASAANAHALSRLAEASQLQARAIERLANTFENVTSSTHDVRNALLDMDITMKRFYASPT
;
A
#
# COMPACT_ATOMS: atom_id res chain seq x y z
N MET A 1 7.05 24.67 -2.53
CA MET A 1 7.67 24.73 -1.19
C MET A 1 7.46 23.39 -0.51
N SER A 2 8.53 22.65 -0.25
CA SER A 2 8.47 21.32 0.38
C SER A 2 8.18 21.48 1.87
N ASN A 3 6.93 21.29 2.29
CA ASN A 3 6.52 21.25 3.70
C ASN A 3 7.06 20.00 4.38
N ASN A 4 8.37 19.96 4.66
CA ASN A 4 8.97 18.86 5.41
C ASN A 4 9.04 19.27 6.88
N SER A 5 7.90 19.20 7.59
CA SER A 5 7.88 19.46 9.03
C SER A 5 8.77 18.43 9.76
N PRO A 6 9.62 18.87 10.70
CA PRO A 6 10.56 18.00 11.41
C PRO A 6 9.86 16.82 12.06
N ARG A 7 10.42 15.61 11.93
CA ARG A 7 9.81 14.35 12.40
C ARG A 7 9.49 14.44 13.91
N PRO A 8 8.29 14.02 14.37
CA PRO A 8 7.97 13.99 15.78
C PRO A 8 8.92 13.07 16.55
N THR A 9 9.20 13.42 17.81
CA THR A 9 10.01 12.57 18.69
C THR A 9 9.25 11.29 19.04
N MET A 10 9.98 10.26 19.46
CA MET A 10 9.38 8.98 19.85
C MET A 10 8.38 9.15 21.01
N GLU A 11 8.71 10.01 21.97
CA GLU A 11 7.86 10.34 23.12
C GLU A 11 6.55 11.01 22.68
N GLN A 12 6.61 11.97 21.75
CA GLN A 12 5.42 12.58 21.15
C GLN A 12 4.54 11.55 20.43
N VAL A 13 5.14 10.61 19.70
CA VAL A 13 4.38 9.55 19.01
C VAL A 13 3.73 8.60 20.03
N LEU A 14 4.42 8.22 21.11
CA LEU A 14 3.85 7.35 22.14
C LEU A 14 2.69 8.02 22.88
N ALA A 15 2.85 9.28 23.29
CA ALA A 15 1.78 10.04 23.95
C ALA A 15 0.56 10.25 23.04
N MET A 16 0.80 10.44 21.74
CA MET A 16 -0.27 10.49 20.76
C MET A 16 -1.04 9.17 20.70
N LEU A 17 -0.35 8.04 20.78
CA LEU A 17 -0.98 6.72 20.74
C LEU A 17 -1.80 6.44 21.98
N SER A 18 -1.26 6.71 23.17
CA SER A 18 -2.00 6.52 24.41
C SER A 18 -3.29 7.35 24.41
N PHE A 19 -3.22 8.60 23.94
CA PHE A 19 -4.40 9.45 23.81
C PHE A 19 -5.43 8.91 22.80
N MET A 20 -4.97 8.36 21.66
CA MET A 20 -5.85 7.74 20.67
C MET A 20 -6.50 6.45 21.18
N GLU A 21 -5.81 5.70 22.03
CA GLU A 21 -6.34 4.48 22.66
C GLU A 21 -7.40 4.81 23.72
N GLU A 22 -7.24 5.92 24.44
CA GLU A 22 -8.25 6.46 25.37
C GLU A 22 -9.47 7.02 24.63
N HIS A 23 -9.27 7.56 23.42
CA HIS A 23 -10.32 8.18 22.60
C HIS A 23 -10.49 7.48 21.23
N PRO A 24 -10.97 6.22 21.18
CA PRO A 24 -11.04 5.45 19.93
C PRO A 24 -11.97 6.05 18.87
N ASN A 25 -13.03 6.77 19.29
CA ASN A 25 -13.95 7.46 18.37
C ASN A 25 -13.26 8.62 17.62
N LEU A 26 -12.34 9.32 18.29
CA LEU A 26 -11.48 10.33 17.70
C LEU A 26 -10.48 9.69 16.73
N ALA A 27 -9.81 8.62 17.18
CA ALA A 27 -8.77 7.94 16.43
C ALA A 27 -9.27 7.34 15.10
N LEU A 28 -10.49 6.81 15.11
CA LEU A 28 -11.16 6.21 13.96
C LEU A 28 -11.90 7.23 13.07
N GLY A 29 -11.98 8.51 13.47
CA GLY A 29 -12.73 9.52 12.72
C GLY A 29 -14.25 9.29 12.74
N LYS A 30 -14.77 8.57 13.75
CA LYS A 30 -16.19 8.19 13.84
C LYS A 30 -17.08 9.26 14.48
N MET A 31 -16.52 10.37 14.93
CA MET A 31 -17.27 11.51 15.48
C MET A 31 -17.93 12.38 14.36
N LYS A 32 -18.40 11.74 13.27
CA LYS A 32 -18.83 12.42 12.02
C LYS A 32 -20.34 12.73 11.96
N GLY A 33 -21.08 12.67 13.06
CA GLY A 33 -22.52 12.98 13.10
C GLY A 33 -22.88 14.00 14.18
N GLY A 34 -23.60 15.07 13.85
CA GLY A 34 -24.04 16.10 14.81
C GLY A 34 -23.00 17.21 15.09
N VAL A 35 -23.48 18.43 15.36
CA VAL A 35 -22.66 19.62 15.65
C VAL A 35 -21.86 19.43 16.96
N GLU A 36 -22.47 18.80 17.97
CA GLU A 36 -21.87 18.54 19.28
C GLU A 36 -20.65 17.62 19.17
N ASN A 37 -20.76 16.49 18.44
CA ASN A 37 -19.65 15.55 18.25
C ASN A 37 -18.48 16.17 17.46
N ARG A 38 -18.76 17.09 16.53
CA ARG A 38 -17.71 17.86 15.83
C ARG A 38 -16.98 18.80 16.78
N ALA A 39 -17.72 19.49 17.66
CA ALA A 39 -17.13 20.38 18.66
C ALA A 39 -16.28 19.60 19.67
N GLU A 40 -16.74 18.44 20.15
CA GLU A 40 -15.99 17.57 21.03
C GLU A 40 -14.72 17.01 20.37
N SER A 41 -14.82 16.56 19.12
CA SER A 41 -13.65 16.12 18.35
C SER A 41 -12.60 17.23 18.24
N LYS A 42 -13.01 18.47 17.94
CA LYS A 42 -12.09 19.63 17.89
C LYS A 42 -11.46 19.88 19.27
N LYS A 43 -12.22 19.80 20.37
CA LYS A 43 -11.70 19.97 21.73
C LYS A 43 -10.63 18.92 22.07
N LEU A 44 -10.90 17.64 21.77
CA LEU A 44 -9.95 16.54 22.01
C LEU A 44 -8.67 16.69 21.19
N TRP A 45 -8.79 17.05 19.91
CA TRP A 45 -7.62 17.33 19.08
C TRP A 45 -6.81 18.53 19.62
N ILE A 46 -7.46 19.59 20.11
CA ILE A 46 -6.79 20.75 20.70
C ILE A 46 -6.04 20.34 21.97
N GLN A 47 -6.67 19.56 22.84
CA GLN A 47 -6.04 19.04 24.06
C GLN A 47 -4.80 18.20 23.73
N LEU A 48 -4.91 17.29 22.76
CA LEU A 48 -3.80 16.49 22.29
C LEU A 48 -2.67 17.37 21.70
N ALA A 49 -2.99 18.32 20.83
CA ALA A 49 -1.97 19.19 20.24
C ALA A 49 -1.21 19.99 21.32
N ARG A 50 -1.90 20.44 22.37
CA ARG A 50 -1.28 21.12 23.51
C ARG A 50 -0.36 20.20 24.29
N SER A 51 -0.79 18.97 24.61
CA SER A 51 0.07 18.01 25.33
C SER A 51 1.30 17.62 24.50
N LEU A 52 1.14 17.42 23.19
CA LEU A 52 2.24 17.08 22.28
C LEU A 52 3.27 18.20 22.14
N ASN A 53 2.82 19.45 22.06
CA ASN A 53 3.69 20.62 21.96
C ASN A 53 4.32 21.01 23.31
N ALA A 54 3.83 20.49 24.44
CA ALA A 54 4.44 20.71 25.75
C ALA A 54 5.64 19.80 26.02
N MET A 55 5.78 18.70 25.28
CA MET A 55 6.91 17.78 25.38
C MET A 55 8.11 18.25 24.56
N ALA A 56 9.29 17.68 24.83
CA ALA A 56 10.49 17.94 24.06
C ALA A 56 10.33 17.43 22.61
N GLY A 57 10.37 18.35 21.64
CA GLY A 57 10.24 18.00 20.23
C GLY A 57 9.75 19.15 19.34
N PRO A 58 9.41 18.86 18.08
CA PRO A 58 8.84 19.83 17.18
C PRO A 58 7.42 20.24 17.59
N ASN A 59 7.19 21.56 17.63
CA ASN A 59 5.86 22.13 17.81
C ASN A 59 5.12 22.18 16.48
N ARG A 60 3.86 21.75 16.49
CA ARG A 60 3.02 21.68 15.29
C ARG A 60 1.63 22.23 15.56
N SER A 61 1.01 22.76 14.51
CA SER A 61 -0.39 23.18 14.58
C SER A 61 -1.31 21.96 14.70
N LEU A 62 -2.54 22.21 15.16
CA LEU A 62 -3.62 21.22 15.21
C LEU A 62 -3.77 20.46 13.88
N LYS A 63 -3.85 21.21 12.77
CA LYS A 63 -3.98 20.67 11.41
C LYS A 63 -2.81 19.74 11.04
N SER A 64 -1.59 20.07 11.47
CA SER A 64 -0.40 19.25 11.23
C SER A 64 -0.39 17.95 12.03
N TRP A 65 -0.86 17.96 13.28
CA TRP A 65 -1.01 16.75 14.09
C TRP A 65 -2.11 15.82 13.55
N MET A 66 -3.26 16.36 13.16
CA MET A 66 -4.34 15.59 12.51
C MET A 66 -3.84 14.93 11.22
N LYS A 67 -3.13 15.70 10.38
CA LYS A 67 -2.53 15.18 9.15
C LYS A 67 -1.51 14.08 9.44
N PHE A 68 -0.63 14.28 10.42
CA PHE A 68 0.35 13.27 10.82
C PHE A 68 -0.31 11.95 11.22
N TRP A 69 -1.41 11.98 11.97
CA TRP A 69 -2.16 10.77 12.33
C TRP A 69 -2.72 10.05 11.10
N SER A 70 -3.35 10.80 10.21
CA SER A 70 -3.93 10.27 8.98
C SER A 70 -2.86 9.64 8.10
N ASP A 71 -1.75 10.34 7.88
CA ASP A 71 -0.60 9.86 7.11
C ASP A 71 0.02 8.61 7.78
N LYS A 72 0.15 8.58 9.11
CA LYS A 72 0.68 7.42 9.86
C LYS A 72 -0.16 6.17 9.62
N LYS A 73 -1.50 6.27 9.75
CA LYS A 73 -2.42 5.13 9.47
C LYS A 73 -2.37 4.69 8.01
N SER A 74 -2.35 5.63 7.07
CA SER A 74 -2.28 5.32 5.64
C SER A 74 -0.98 4.63 5.24
N ASN A 75 0.16 5.08 5.78
CA ASN A 75 1.45 4.44 5.56
C ASN A 75 1.48 3.01 6.13
N LEU A 76 0.82 2.75 7.25
CA LEU A 76 0.70 1.39 7.80
C LEU A 76 -0.13 0.47 6.91
N LYS A 77 -1.26 0.96 6.40
CA LYS A 77 -2.07 0.23 5.40
C LYS A 77 -1.26 -0.12 4.17
N LEU A 78 -0.52 0.85 3.63
CA LEU A 78 0.34 0.64 2.48
C LEU A 78 1.43 -0.39 2.78
N LYS A 79 2.10 -0.29 3.93
CA LYS A 79 3.18 -1.21 4.34
C LYS A 79 2.68 -2.65 4.41
N VAL A 80 1.52 -2.89 5.04
CA VAL A 80 0.92 -4.24 5.12
C VAL A 80 0.49 -4.73 3.74
N GLN A 81 -0.10 -3.87 2.90
CA GLN A 81 -0.48 -4.24 1.54
C GLN A 81 0.72 -4.60 0.67
N THR A 82 1.82 -3.85 0.75
CA THR A 82 3.08 -4.15 0.04
C THR A 82 3.69 -5.46 0.53
N ALA A 83 3.51 -5.82 1.80
CA ALA A 83 3.94 -7.10 2.36
C ALA A 83 2.99 -8.28 2.06
N GLY A 84 2.11 -8.17 1.05
CA GLY A 84 1.19 -9.23 0.67
C GLY A 84 -0.02 -9.38 1.58
N GLY A 85 -0.33 -8.35 2.38
CA GLY A 85 -1.43 -8.37 3.35
C GLY A 85 -1.05 -8.95 4.70
N ASP A 86 0.22 -9.28 4.94
CA ASP A 86 0.70 -9.82 6.21
C ASP A 86 1.08 -8.69 7.21
N PRO A 87 0.36 -8.55 8.34
CA PRO A 87 0.70 -7.60 9.39
C PRO A 87 2.01 -7.90 10.13
N SER A 88 2.57 -9.10 9.97
CA SER A 88 3.86 -9.48 10.59
C SER A 88 5.03 -8.60 10.13
N SER A 89 4.88 -7.95 8.98
CA SER A 89 5.83 -6.96 8.43
C SER A 89 5.93 -5.66 9.24
N LEU A 90 5.06 -5.43 10.21
CA LEU A 90 5.10 -4.27 11.11
C LEU A 90 6.13 -4.48 12.22
N LEU A 91 7.38 -4.14 11.93
CA LEU A 91 8.53 -4.38 12.81
C LEU A 91 8.58 -3.53 14.08
N SER A 92 7.85 -2.40 14.15
CA SER A 92 7.84 -1.56 15.35
C SER A 92 6.61 -1.82 16.22
N ASN A 93 6.82 -1.97 17.52
CA ASN A 93 5.76 -2.13 18.53
C ASN A 93 4.66 -1.05 18.40
N ILE A 94 5.03 0.18 18.05
CA ILE A 94 4.08 1.27 17.79
C ILE A 94 3.21 0.98 16.57
N GLU A 95 3.82 0.55 15.47
CA GLU A 95 3.11 0.27 14.23
C GLU A 95 2.11 -0.86 14.43
N TRP A 96 2.52 -1.90 15.16
CA TRP A 96 1.69 -3.03 15.51
C TRP A 96 0.50 -2.61 16.39
N ARG A 97 0.72 -1.79 17.43
CA ARG A 97 -0.37 -1.25 18.27
C ARG A 97 -1.39 -0.43 17.48
N ILE A 98 -0.93 0.45 16.60
CA ILE A 98 -1.84 1.23 15.74
C ILE A 98 -2.66 0.30 14.86
N TRP A 99 -2.01 -0.71 14.28
CA TRP A 99 -2.65 -1.69 13.44
C TRP A 99 -3.73 -2.47 14.20
N ASP A 100 -3.37 -3.09 15.31
CA ASP A 100 -4.29 -3.92 16.09
C ASP A 100 -5.49 -3.13 16.65
N ASN A 101 -5.21 -1.95 17.24
CA ASN A 101 -6.25 -1.16 17.90
C ASN A 101 -7.21 -0.45 16.92
N PHE A 102 -6.72 0.02 15.77
CA PHE A 102 -7.50 0.93 14.91
C PHE A 102 -7.74 0.43 13.49
N LEU A 103 -6.94 -0.51 12.97
CA LEU A 103 -7.01 -0.93 11.57
C LEU A 103 -7.48 -2.38 11.42
N SER A 104 -7.04 -3.28 12.31
CA SER A 104 -7.37 -4.71 12.34
C SER A 104 -8.88 -4.96 12.49
N LYS A 105 -9.54 -4.20 13.37
CA LYS A 105 -10.97 -4.37 13.69
C LYS A 105 -11.92 -3.74 12.66
N HIS A 106 -11.41 -3.02 11.65
CA HIS A 106 -12.22 -2.26 10.68
C HIS A 106 -11.98 -2.62 9.21
N GLY A 107 -11.62 -3.87 8.89
CA GLY A 107 -11.70 -4.30 7.49
C GLY A 107 -11.15 -5.68 7.15
N VAL A 108 -12.03 -6.69 7.19
CA VAL A 108 -12.09 -7.64 6.06
C VAL A 108 -13.22 -7.16 5.15
N ARG A 109 -13.00 -6.04 4.44
CA ARG A 109 -13.74 -5.77 3.21
C ARG A 109 -12.87 -6.22 2.04
N ARG A 110 -13.51 -6.97 1.14
CA ARG A 110 -12.96 -7.70 -0.01
C ARG A 110 -11.97 -6.88 -0.84
N PRO A 111 -11.05 -7.54 -1.57
CA PRO A 111 -10.06 -6.86 -2.39
C PRO A 111 -10.76 -6.11 -3.53
N CYS A 112 -10.67 -4.78 -3.53
CA CYS A 112 -10.82 -4.00 -4.74
C CYS A 112 -9.53 -4.18 -5.54
N LYS A 113 -9.60 -4.83 -6.70
CA LYS A 113 -8.50 -4.89 -7.66
C LYS A 113 -8.20 -3.48 -8.13
N THR A 114 -7.05 -2.92 -7.76
CA THR A 114 -6.48 -1.79 -8.51
C THR A 114 -4.96 -1.94 -8.61
N ASN A 115 -4.52 -2.02 -9.86
CA ASN A 115 -3.12 -1.97 -10.27
C ASN A 115 -2.50 -0.65 -9.83
N SER A 116 -1.23 -0.70 -9.41
CA SER A 116 -0.38 0.48 -9.23
C SER A 116 -0.31 1.30 -10.52
N VAL A 117 -0.93 2.47 -10.47
CA VAL A 117 -0.60 3.64 -11.28
C VAL A 117 -0.57 4.80 -10.30
N ASN A 118 0.37 5.73 -10.45
CA ASN A 118 0.48 6.95 -9.66
C ASN A 118 -0.90 7.60 -9.43
N VAL A 119 -1.52 7.28 -8.30
CA VAL A 119 -2.78 7.88 -7.88
C VAL A 119 -2.41 9.24 -7.34
N LYS A 120 -2.62 10.26 -8.18
CA LYS A 120 -2.98 11.60 -7.71
C LYS A 120 -4.05 11.35 -6.65
N ARG A 121 -3.65 11.49 -5.38
CA ARG A 121 -4.43 11.05 -4.21
C ARG A 121 -5.87 11.52 -4.38
N ASP A 122 -6.74 10.60 -4.76
CA ASP A 122 -8.17 10.72 -4.57
C ASP A 122 -8.38 10.60 -3.07
N ILE A 123 -8.15 11.75 -2.42
CA ILE A 123 -8.61 12.05 -1.09
C ILE A 123 -10.13 12.02 -1.24
N GLU A 124 -10.75 10.94 -0.77
CA GLU A 124 -12.15 10.99 -0.39
C GLU A 124 -12.28 12.13 0.63
N ASP A 125 -12.80 13.23 0.11
CA ASP A 125 -13.33 14.43 0.73
C ASP A 125 -13.52 14.35 2.27
N ASP A 126 -12.42 14.46 3.01
CA ASP A 126 -12.47 14.92 4.39
C ASP A 126 -12.50 16.44 4.33
N GLN A 127 -13.74 16.93 4.27
CA GLN A 127 -14.12 18.32 4.30
C GLN A 127 -13.17 19.14 5.16
N TYR A 128 -12.44 19.97 4.44
CA TYR A 128 -11.61 21.05 4.91
C TYR A 128 -12.44 21.91 5.87
N PHE A 129 -12.01 21.99 7.14
CA PHE A 129 -12.53 22.97 8.10
C PHE A 129 -12.08 24.36 7.61
N ASP A 130 -12.94 25.00 6.82
CA ASP A 130 -12.85 26.42 6.52
C ASP A 130 -13.36 27.21 7.73
N GLU A 131 -12.47 28.01 8.29
CA GLU A 131 -12.71 28.89 9.43
C GLU A 131 -12.69 30.30 8.84
N SER A 132 -13.76 30.65 8.14
CA SER A 132 -13.99 31.99 7.58
C SER A 132 -15.49 32.25 7.48
N ASN A 133 -15.94 33.32 8.14
CA ASN A 133 -17.26 33.96 8.04
C ASN A 133 -18.42 33.45 8.91
N GLU A 134 -18.31 33.79 10.20
CA GLU A 134 -19.44 34.22 11.03
C GLU A 134 -19.89 35.60 10.53
N LEU A 135 -20.94 35.66 9.71
CA LEU A 135 -21.83 36.83 9.59
C LEU A 135 -23.10 36.45 8.81
N GLU A 136 -24.21 36.37 9.52
CA GLU A 136 -25.57 36.39 8.97
C GLU A 136 -25.87 37.81 8.48
N PRO A 137 -26.30 38.02 7.22
CA PRO A 137 -27.48 38.86 7.03
C PRO A 137 -28.39 38.45 5.84
N GLU A 138 -29.70 38.65 6.08
CA GLU A 138 -30.80 39.02 5.16
C GLU A 138 -31.17 38.15 3.92
N PRO A 139 -32.48 38.02 3.62
CA PRO A 139 -32.98 37.22 2.50
C PRO A 139 -32.95 38.00 1.18
N GLU A 140 -32.12 37.57 0.22
CA GLU A 140 -32.13 38.07 -1.16
C GLU A 140 -33.11 37.26 -2.05
N GLU A 141 -33.71 37.99 -2.99
CA GLU A 141 -34.84 37.65 -3.86
C GLU A 141 -34.59 36.45 -4.81
N PRO A 142 -35.65 35.76 -5.29
CA PRO A 142 -35.49 34.64 -6.22
C PRO A 142 -35.11 35.12 -7.63
N GLU A 143 -33.84 34.98 -7.99
CA GLU A 143 -33.39 35.08 -9.38
C GLU A 143 -33.92 33.88 -10.20
N VAL A 144 -34.63 34.18 -11.28
CA VAL A 144 -35.14 33.19 -12.23
C VAL A 144 -34.01 32.80 -13.17
N GLU A 145 -33.17 31.83 -12.78
CA GLU A 145 -32.16 31.26 -13.69
C GLU A 145 -32.86 30.61 -14.91
N ASP A 146 -32.54 31.12 -16.09
CA ASP A 146 -33.10 30.73 -17.37
C ASP A 146 -32.87 29.23 -17.66
N PHE A 147 -33.93 28.51 -18.03
CA PHE A 147 -33.93 27.06 -18.18
C PHE A 147 -32.90 26.60 -19.23
N ASP A 148 -32.70 27.40 -20.27
CA ASP A 148 -31.77 27.13 -21.35
C ASP A 148 -30.30 27.23 -20.92
N GLU A 149 -29.98 28.08 -19.94
CA GLU A 149 -28.62 28.19 -19.38
C GLU A 149 -28.25 26.95 -18.55
N LYS A 150 -29.23 26.36 -17.86
CA LYS A 150 -29.06 25.08 -17.16
C LYS A 150 -28.81 23.92 -18.13
N GLN A 151 -29.56 23.86 -19.24
CA GLN A 151 -29.40 22.83 -20.26
C GLN A 151 -28.02 22.92 -20.95
N THR A 152 -27.58 24.13 -21.31
CA THR A 152 -26.27 24.35 -21.92
C THR A 152 -25.12 23.98 -20.98
N LYS A 153 -25.20 24.36 -19.70
CA LYS A 153 -24.21 24.00 -18.67
C LYS A 153 -24.17 22.50 -18.37
N MET A 154 -25.32 21.81 -18.45
CA MET A 154 -25.38 20.35 -18.31
C MET A 154 -24.72 19.64 -19.50
N MET A 155 -25.01 20.10 -20.72
CA MET A 155 -24.43 19.58 -21.95
C MET A 155 -22.90 19.74 -21.96
N GLU A 156 -22.38 20.91 -21.56
CA GLU A 156 -20.95 21.18 -21.45
C GLU A 156 -20.26 20.23 -20.46
N LYS A 157 -20.84 20.06 -19.26
CA LYS A 157 -20.32 19.12 -18.26
C LYS A 157 -20.28 17.68 -18.78
N LEU A 158 -21.28 17.27 -19.56
CA LEU A 158 -21.34 15.94 -20.12
C LEU A 158 -20.26 15.73 -21.20
N VAL A 159 -19.99 16.73 -22.03
CA VAL A 159 -18.89 16.69 -23.00
C VAL A 159 -17.53 16.58 -22.31
N VAL A 160 -17.31 17.34 -21.24
CA VAL A 160 -16.07 17.25 -20.43
C VAL A 160 -15.94 15.87 -19.79
N ALA A 161 -17.00 15.36 -19.15
CA ALA A 161 -17.00 14.04 -18.52
C ALA A 161 -16.73 12.91 -19.54
N MET A 162 -17.30 12.99 -20.74
CA MET A 162 -17.03 12.03 -21.81
C MET A 162 -15.59 12.10 -22.32
N GLY A 163 -15.02 13.31 -22.43
CA GLY A 163 -13.61 13.50 -22.79
C GLY A 163 -12.67 12.90 -21.75
N GLU A 164 -12.96 13.10 -20.47
CA GLU A 164 -12.22 12.49 -19.36
C GLU A 164 -12.36 10.97 -19.36
N GLN A 165 -13.56 10.44 -19.58
CA GLN A 165 -13.80 9.00 -19.68
C GLN A 165 -13.04 8.38 -20.87
N ALA A 166 -13.03 9.04 -22.04
CA ALA A 166 -12.28 8.59 -23.21
C ALA A 166 -10.76 8.59 -22.96
N ALA A 167 -10.23 9.61 -22.28
CA ALA A 167 -8.82 9.65 -21.90
C ALA A 167 -8.48 8.56 -20.87
N ALA A 168 -9.37 8.30 -19.91
CA ALA A 168 -9.19 7.24 -18.92
C ALA A 168 -9.18 5.84 -19.56
N THR A 169 -10.10 5.57 -20.49
CA THR A 169 -10.14 4.28 -21.21
C THR A 169 -8.92 4.10 -22.11
N ALA A 170 -8.45 5.15 -22.78
CA ALA A 170 -7.23 5.11 -23.58
C ALA A 170 -5.98 4.77 -22.73
N ARG A 171 -5.85 5.37 -21.54
CA ARG A 171 -4.76 5.06 -20.59
C ARG A 171 -4.83 3.62 -20.11
N LEU A 172 -6.02 3.10 -19.81
CA LEU A 172 -6.21 1.70 -19.42
C LEU A 172 -5.82 0.74 -20.54
N ALA A 173 -6.18 1.05 -21.79
CA ALA A 173 -5.79 0.25 -22.95
C ALA A 173 -4.27 0.23 -23.15
N GLN A 174 -3.61 1.39 -23.05
CA GLN A 174 -2.15 1.48 -23.17
C GLN A 174 -1.43 0.73 -22.03
N ALA A 175 -1.90 0.87 -20.79
CA ALA A 175 -1.35 0.14 -19.64
C ALA A 175 -1.53 -1.38 -19.81
N SER A 176 -2.69 -1.83 -20.31
CA SER A 176 -2.94 -3.23 -20.62
C SER A 176 -1.97 -3.77 -21.68
N ALA A 177 -1.73 -3.01 -22.76
CA ALA A 177 -0.79 -3.39 -23.80
C ALA A 177 0.66 -3.48 -23.27
N ALA A 178 1.09 -2.54 -22.44
CA ALA A 178 2.41 -2.58 -21.80
C ALA A 178 2.56 -3.79 -20.87
N ASN A 179 1.52 -4.11 -20.08
CA ASN A 179 1.51 -5.28 -19.22
C ASN A 179 1.57 -6.59 -20.02
N ALA A 180 0.79 -6.70 -21.10
CA ALA A 180 0.82 -7.87 -21.98
C ALA A 180 2.20 -8.09 -22.60
N HIS A 181 2.85 -7.00 -23.05
CA HIS A 181 4.20 -7.06 -23.57
C HIS A 181 5.22 -7.51 -22.52
N ALA A 182 5.13 -6.98 -21.29
CA ALA A 182 6.00 -7.40 -20.19
C ALA A 182 5.82 -8.89 -19.84
N LEU A 183 4.57 -9.39 -19.81
CA LEU A 183 4.28 -10.81 -19.59
C LEU A 183 4.84 -11.71 -20.70
N SER A 184 4.76 -11.27 -21.95
CA SER A 184 5.35 -11.99 -23.09
C SER A 184 6.87 -12.17 -22.92
N ARG A 185 7.57 -11.10 -22.51
CA ARG A 185 9.02 -11.13 -22.26
C ARG A 185 9.38 -12.05 -21.09
N LEU A 186 8.57 -12.06 -20.03
CA LEU A 186 8.76 -12.98 -18.90
C LEU A 186 8.57 -14.45 -19.32
N ALA A 187 7.57 -14.74 -20.15
CA ALA A 187 7.34 -16.08 -20.68
C ALA A 187 8.52 -16.56 -21.55
N GLU A 188 9.03 -15.69 -22.43
CA GLU A 188 10.21 -15.98 -23.26
C GLU A 188 11.45 -16.31 -22.41
N ALA A 189 11.74 -15.48 -21.41
CA ALA A 189 12.85 -15.71 -20.48
C ALA A 189 12.69 -17.04 -19.71
N SER A 190 11.47 -17.35 -19.24
CA SER A 190 11.18 -18.60 -18.55
C SER A 190 11.41 -19.83 -19.44
N GLN A 191 11.05 -19.76 -20.73
CA GLN A 191 11.30 -20.85 -21.67
C GLN A 191 12.79 -21.06 -21.93
N LEU A 192 13.57 -19.98 -22.04
CA LEU A 192 15.02 -20.07 -22.17
C LEU A 192 15.66 -20.72 -20.94
N GLN A 193 15.20 -20.36 -19.74
CA GLN A 193 15.65 -20.97 -18.49
C GLN A 193 15.31 -22.46 -18.42
N ALA A 194 14.09 -22.85 -18.81
CA ALA A 194 13.68 -24.26 -18.84
C ALA A 194 14.61 -25.11 -19.72
N ARG A 195 14.95 -24.63 -20.93
CA ARG A 195 15.89 -25.30 -21.83
C ARG A 195 17.30 -25.39 -21.25
N ALA A 196 17.75 -24.38 -20.50
CA ALA A 196 19.06 -24.43 -19.84
C ALA A 196 19.08 -25.51 -18.74
N ILE A 197 17.98 -25.64 -17.99
CA ILE A 197 17.83 -26.69 -16.96
C ILE A 197 17.82 -28.08 -17.61
N GLU A 198 17.12 -28.28 -18.72
CA GLU A 198 17.14 -29.56 -19.46
C GLU A 198 18.56 -29.94 -19.92
N ARG A 199 19.34 -28.96 -20.40
CA ARG A 199 20.75 -29.21 -20.75
C ARG A 199 21.56 -29.67 -19.55
N LEU A 200 21.37 -29.03 -18.39
CA LEU A 200 22.05 -29.43 -17.15
C LEU A 200 21.63 -30.84 -16.72
N ALA A 201 20.35 -31.18 -16.80
CA ALA A 201 19.85 -32.51 -16.48
C ALA A 201 20.55 -33.58 -17.35
N ASN A 202 20.60 -33.38 -18.66
CA ASN A 202 21.28 -34.29 -19.59
C ASN A 202 22.78 -34.42 -19.27
N THR A 203 23.45 -33.33 -18.88
CA THR A 203 24.87 -33.43 -18.47
C THR A 203 25.05 -34.26 -17.20
N PHE A 204 24.14 -34.13 -16.22
CA PHE A 204 24.23 -34.92 -14.99
C PHE A 204 23.93 -36.41 -15.24
N GLU A 205 22.99 -36.74 -16.11
CA GLU A 205 22.74 -38.12 -16.52
C GLU A 205 23.98 -38.74 -17.19
N ASN A 206 24.62 -38.03 -18.11
CA ASN A 206 25.85 -38.48 -18.76
C ASN A 206 27.00 -38.70 -17.77
N VAL A 207 27.21 -37.76 -16.84
CA VAL A 207 28.24 -37.89 -15.78
C VAL A 207 27.94 -39.09 -14.89
N THR A 208 26.66 -39.31 -14.55
CA THR A 208 26.24 -40.45 -13.73
C THR A 208 26.50 -41.78 -14.43
N SER A 209 26.15 -41.88 -15.71
CA SER A 209 26.44 -43.06 -16.54
C SER A 209 27.95 -43.33 -16.61
N SER A 210 28.75 -42.31 -16.94
CA SER A 210 30.21 -42.45 -17.03
C SER A 210 30.84 -42.86 -15.69
N THR A 211 30.35 -42.30 -14.57
CA THR A 211 30.81 -42.68 -13.23
C THR A 211 30.47 -44.15 -12.92
N HIS A 212 29.30 -44.62 -13.34
CA HIS A 212 28.90 -46.02 -13.20
C HIS A 212 29.79 -46.94 -14.05
N ASP A 213 30.11 -46.56 -15.28
CA ASP A 213 31.00 -47.31 -16.17
C ASP A 213 32.41 -47.43 -15.58
N VAL A 214 32.98 -46.32 -15.08
CA VAL A 214 34.28 -46.33 -14.39
C VAL A 214 34.27 -47.23 -13.16
N ARG A 215 33.20 -47.17 -12.36
CA ARG A 215 33.04 -48.04 -11.18
C ARG A 215 33.02 -49.51 -11.57
N ASN A 216 32.25 -49.88 -12.60
CA ASN A 216 32.15 -51.26 -13.05
C ASN A 216 33.50 -51.77 -13.59
N ALA A 217 34.21 -50.94 -14.38
CA ALA A 217 35.54 -51.29 -14.86
C ALA A 217 36.55 -51.52 -13.72
N LEU A 218 36.52 -50.69 -12.66
CA LEU A 218 37.36 -50.88 -11.48
C LEU A 218 37.05 -52.19 -10.74
N LEU A 219 35.76 -52.54 -10.62
CA LEU A 219 35.34 -53.81 -10.02
C LEU A 219 35.81 -55.01 -10.86
N ASP A 220 35.68 -54.95 -12.18
CA ASP A 220 36.14 -56.01 -13.09
C ASP A 220 37.66 -56.19 -13.01
N MET A 221 38.42 -55.10 -12.92
CA MET A 221 39.87 -55.15 -12.71
C MET A 221 40.23 -55.82 -11.37
N ASP A 222 39.56 -55.44 -10.27
CA ASP A 222 39.77 -56.03 -8.94
C ASP A 222 39.43 -57.54 -8.93
N ILE A 223 38.30 -57.93 -9.52
CA ILE A 223 37.90 -59.34 -9.66
C ILE A 223 38.95 -60.12 -10.45
N THR A 224 39.42 -59.55 -11.57
CA THR A 224 40.43 -60.18 -12.42
C THR A 224 41.75 -60.34 -11.67
N MET A 225 42.23 -59.31 -10.98
CA MET A 225 43.42 -59.41 -10.14
C MET A 225 43.28 -60.49 -9.07
N LYS A 226 42.17 -60.53 -8.33
CA LYS A 226 41.92 -61.54 -7.30
C LYS A 226 41.95 -62.97 -7.86
N ARG A 227 41.43 -63.20 -9.07
CA ARG A 227 41.48 -64.53 -9.72
C ARG A 227 42.92 -64.97 -10.03
N PHE A 228 43.78 -64.05 -10.48
CA PHE A 228 45.19 -64.38 -10.73
C PHE A 228 45.96 -64.70 -9.45
N TYR A 229 45.70 -63.99 -8.36
CA TYR A 229 46.41 -64.20 -7.09
C TYR A 229 45.81 -65.28 -6.18
N ALA A 230 44.58 -65.74 -6.44
CA ALA A 230 43.92 -66.78 -5.65
C ALA A 230 44.08 -68.21 -6.21
N SER A 231 44.82 -68.40 -7.32
CA SER A 231 45.13 -69.75 -7.81
C SER A 231 46.18 -70.40 -6.90
N PRO A 232 45.87 -71.48 -6.16
CA PRO A 232 46.85 -72.17 -5.34
C PRO A 232 47.80 -72.94 -6.26
N THR A 233 49.10 -72.70 -6.08
CA THR A 233 50.18 -73.54 -6.63
C THR A 233 50.13 -74.96 -6.09
#